data_AF-A0A1Q4MCI1-F1
#
_entry.id   AF-A0A1Q4MCI1-F1
#
_cell.length_a   1.000
_cell.length_b   1.000
_cell.length_c   1.000
_cell.angle_alpha   90.00
_cell.angle_beta   90.00
_cell.angle_gamma   90.00
#
_symmetry.space_group_name_H-M   'P 1'
#
loop_
_entity.id
_entity.type
_entity.pdbx_description
1 polymer ?
#
loop_
_entity_poly.entity_id
_entity_poly.type
_entity_poly.pdbx_seq_one_letter_code
_entity_poly.pdbx_strand_id
1 'polypeptide(L)'
;MAVSAEVKERIIAAANALYERSTTGECPTVEAVRQESRAAMSTVVEVMKGWRESQRKQVQVVREPLPLPLQEHVRALGQSFWETAQLLANESLDAARTGFEAEKSDLLQLSAEQSAAFELQAMELETAQEQIAAQAEQLALNAEALKTMTQQLDAIRQQLQAAEQATALAQQRCEDTELRAGELRAELDHAHMEAEQSAIAAQQVEDALRSDADRLRTERDRTQQRLELAEREQEKQTVQLANRDETIQQLRERLAIATAQAEAADQTHVAERQRMIEEAQKQAERLDRIEADYEAARHDAATAREAAAAQRGELEATRGLLATFTTQSGHGKQ
;
A
#
# COMPACT_ATOMS: atom_id res chain seq x y z
N MET A 1 -119.79 -125.09 42.20
CA MET A 1 -120.35 -126.10 43.12
C MET A 1 -120.55 -125.43 44.46
N ALA A 2 -121.77 -125.40 44.99
CA ALA A 2 -122.09 -124.68 46.23
C ALA A 2 -121.40 -125.37 47.41
N VAL A 3 -120.48 -124.65 48.06
CA VAL A 3 -119.87 -125.09 49.32
C VAL A 3 -120.97 -125.14 50.39
N SER A 4 -121.15 -126.28 51.06
CA SER A 4 -122.15 -126.45 52.12
C SER A 4 -121.90 -125.48 53.29
N ALA A 5 -122.97 -124.89 53.82
CA ALA A 5 -122.91 -123.84 54.85
C ALA A 5 -122.15 -124.30 56.10
N GLU A 6 -122.37 -125.54 56.54
CA GLU A 6 -121.67 -126.15 57.68
C GLU A 6 -120.16 -126.27 57.47
N VAL A 7 -119.69 -126.47 56.24
CA VAL A 7 -118.25 -126.52 55.93
C VAL A 7 -117.66 -125.11 55.99
N LYS A 8 -118.36 -124.08 55.50
CA LYS A 8 -117.91 -122.69 55.61
C LYS A 8 -117.80 -122.25 57.07
N GLU A 9 -118.79 -122.59 57.89
CA GLU A 9 -118.83 -122.21 59.29
C GLU A 9 -117.70 -122.87 60.09
N ARG A 10 -117.41 -124.15 59.84
CA ARG A 10 -116.25 -124.83 60.44
C ARG A 10 -114.92 -124.21 60.03
N ILE A 11 -114.78 -123.77 58.77
CA ILE A 11 -113.57 -123.10 58.29
C ILE A 11 -113.40 -121.73 58.97
N ILE A 12 -114.47 -120.95 59.11
CA ILE A 12 -114.44 -119.65 59.80
C ILE A 12 -114.16 -119.81 61.29
N ALA A 13 -114.78 -120.79 61.95
CA ALA A 13 -114.54 -121.08 63.36
C ALA A 13 -113.09 -121.53 63.61
N ALA A 14 -112.55 -122.39 62.74
CA ALA A 14 -111.14 -122.79 62.79
C ALA A 14 -110.19 -121.59 62.55
N ALA A 15 -110.52 -120.72 61.59
CA ALA A 15 -109.74 -119.51 61.33
C ALA A 15 -109.75 -118.55 62.53
N ASN A 16 -110.89 -118.32 63.18
CA ASN A 16 -110.99 -117.52 64.40
C ASN A 16 -110.21 -118.14 65.56
N ALA A 17 -110.36 -119.44 65.80
CA ALA A 17 -109.68 -120.14 66.88
C ALA A 17 -108.15 -120.16 66.72
N LEU A 18 -107.65 -120.18 65.47
CA LEU A 18 -106.22 -120.08 65.17
C LEU A 18 -105.72 -118.64 65.26
N TYR A 19 -106.56 -117.66 64.89
CA TYR A 19 -106.24 -116.25 65.02
C TYR A 19 -106.19 -115.78 66.48
N GLU A 20 -107.11 -116.24 67.34
CA GLU A 20 -107.14 -115.92 68.78
C GLU A 20 -105.96 -116.53 69.54
N ARG A 21 -105.44 -117.67 69.08
CA ARG A 21 -104.24 -118.30 69.65
C ARG A 21 -102.94 -117.67 69.14
N SER A 22 -103.01 -116.85 68.11
CA SER A 22 -101.85 -116.17 67.56
C SER A 22 -101.50 -114.96 68.43
N THR A 23 -100.35 -115.02 69.12
CA THR A 23 -99.85 -113.91 69.94
C THR A 23 -99.35 -112.72 69.12
N THR A 24 -99.13 -112.92 67.81
CA THR A 24 -98.66 -111.90 66.86
C THR A 24 -99.79 -111.22 66.10
N GLY A 25 -101.05 -111.68 66.25
CA GLY A 25 -102.19 -111.12 65.51
C GLY A 25 -102.11 -111.33 63.99
N GLU A 26 -101.27 -112.25 63.52
CA GLU A 26 -101.15 -112.57 62.10
C GLU A 26 -102.29 -113.48 61.62
N CYS A 27 -102.77 -113.25 60.40
CA CYS A 27 -103.80 -114.09 59.79
C CYS A 27 -103.30 -115.53 59.63
N PRO A 28 -104.06 -116.56 60.07
CA PRO A 28 -103.61 -117.94 59.97
C PRO A 28 -103.41 -118.38 58.53
N THR A 29 -102.45 -119.29 58.33
CA THR A 29 -102.14 -119.85 57.02
C THR A 29 -103.28 -120.74 56.55
N VAL A 30 -103.52 -120.78 55.24
CA VAL A 30 -104.60 -121.59 54.64
C VAL A 30 -104.43 -123.07 55.00
N GLU A 31 -103.18 -123.54 55.07
CA GLU A 31 -102.84 -124.92 55.43
C GLU A 31 -103.20 -125.25 56.89
N ALA A 32 -102.93 -124.35 57.85
CA ALA A 32 -103.31 -124.56 59.25
C ALA A 32 -104.84 -124.61 59.41
N VAL A 33 -105.55 -123.69 58.75
CA VAL A 33 -107.02 -123.68 58.76
C VAL A 33 -107.60 -124.93 58.08
N ARG A 34 -106.95 -125.47 57.05
CA ARG A 34 -107.35 -126.72 56.40
C ARG A 34 -107.20 -127.93 57.32
N GLN A 35 -106.08 -128.03 58.05
CA GLN A 35 -105.86 -129.12 58.99
C GLN A 35 -106.90 -129.11 60.12
N GLU A 36 -107.18 -127.93 60.67
CA GLU A 36 -108.10 -127.78 61.80
C GLU A 36 -109.57 -127.96 61.39
N SER A 37 -109.98 -127.43 60.23
CA SER A 37 -111.35 -127.57 59.71
C SER A 37 -111.62 -128.90 58.99
N ARG A 38 -110.56 -129.64 58.62
CA ARG A 38 -110.58 -130.87 57.79
C ARG A 38 -111.39 -130.72 56.50
N ALA A 39 -111.33 -129.54 55.87
CA ALA A 39 -112.06 -129.23 54.64
C ALA A 39 -111.16 -129.31 53.39
N ALA A 40 -111.77 -129.38 52.20
CA ALA A 40 -111.04 -129.40 50.94
C ALA A 40 -110.30 -128.07 50.69
N MET A 41 -109.08 -128.12 50.15
CA MET A 41 -108.20 -126.96 49.97
C MET A 41 -108.85 -125.81 49.19
N SER A 42 -109.55 -126.11 48.09
CA SER A 42 -110.22 -125.10 47.26
C SER A 42 -111.27 -124.32 48.04
N THR A 43 -112.01 -125.00 48.92
CA THR A 43 -113.03 -124.42 49.79
C THR A 43 -112.44 -123.54 50.89
N VAL A 44 -111.33 -123.98 51.50
CA VAL A 44 -110.63 -123.21 52.54
C VAL A 44 -110.03 -121.93 51.96
N VAL A 45 -109.42 -122.00 50.77
CA VAL A 45 -108.87 -120.81 50.09
C VAL A 45 -109.96 -119.78 49.81
N GLU A 46 -111.13 -120.21 49.32
CA GLU A 46 -112.24 -119.30 49.00
C GLU A 46 -112.83 -118.63 50.25
N VAL A 47 -113.07 -119.40 51.31
CA VAL A 47 -113.60 -118.88 52.58
C VAL A 47 -112.57 -118.01 53.33
N MET A 48 -111.29 -118.39 53.32
CA MET A 48 -110.21 -117.61 53.94
C MET A 48 -109.95 -116.29 53.22
N LYS A 49 -110.17 -116.20 51.90
CA LYS A 49 -110.13 -114.92 51.18
C LYS A 49 -111.20 -113.96 51.72
N GLY A 50 -112.46 -114.41 51.80
CA GLY A 50 -113.55 -113.60 52.36
C GLY A 50 -113.36 -113.27 53.85
N TRP A 51 -112.83 -114.20 54.64
CA TRP A 51 -112.53 -113.97 56.05
C TRP A 51 -111.43 -112.92 56.25
N ARG A 52 -110.33 -112.98 55.48
CA ARG A 52 -109.26 -111.96 55.52
C ARG A 52 -109.73 -110.60 55.03
N GLU A 53 -110.61 -110.56 54.02
CA GLU A 53 -111.23 -109.31 53.55
C GLU A 53 -112.14 -108.69 54.63
N SER A 54 -112.87 -109.51 55.40
CA SER A 54 -113.67 -109.05 56.54
C SER A 54 -112.82 -108.55 57.71
N GLN A 55 -111.69 -109.22 58.00
CA GLN A 55 -110.71 -108.76 59.02
C GLN A 55 -110.07 -107.43 58.62
N ARG A 56 -109.78 -107.21 57.33
CA ARG A 56 -109.23 -105.95 56.81
C ARG A 56 -110.22 -104.80 56.80
N LYS A 57 -111.53 -105.07 56.61
CA LYS A 57 -112.58 -104.04 56.67
C LYS A 57 -112.81 -103.48 58.08
N GLN A 58 -112.40 -104.18 59.13
CA GLN A 58 -112.58 -103.73 60.52
C GLN A 58 -111.56 -102.66 61.00
N VAL A 59 -110.50 -102.35 60.23
CA VAL A 59 -109.55 -101.29 60.59
C VAL A 59 -109.84 -100.03 59.76
N GLN A 60 -110.96 -99.37 60.09
CA GLN A 60 -111.18 -98.00 59.66
C GLN A 60 -110.58 -97.10 60.75
N VAL A 61 -109.40 -96.54 60.50
CA VAL A 61 -108.83 -95.50 61.36
C VAL A 61 -109.77 -94.30 61.24
N VAL A 62 -110.66 -94.16 62.22
CA VAL A 62 -111.48 -92.96 62.39
C VAL A 62 -110.49 -91.85 62.72
N ARG A 63 -110.13 -91.05 61.71
CA ARG A 63 -109.50 -89.75 61.95
C ARG A 63 -110.59 -88.87 62.53
N GLU A 64 -110.79 -88.98 63.83
CA GLU A 64 -111.58 -88.00 64.55
C GLU A 64 -110.96 -86.64 64.25
N PRO A 65 -111.75 -85.67 63.76
CA PRO A 65 -111.24 -84.33 63.55
C PRO A 65 -110.64 -83.86 64.88
N LEU A 66 -109.46 -83.22 64.83
CA LEU A 66 -108.82 -82.68 66.02
C LEU A 66 -109.88 -81.91 66.84
N PRO A 67 -109.91 -82.04 68.17
CA PRO A 67 -110.86 -81.29 68.98
C PRO A 67 -110.81 -79.80 68.62
N LEU A 68 -111.97 -79.17 68.46
CA LEU A 68 -112.07 -77.76 68.05
C LEU A 68 -111.07 -76.82 68.78
N PRO A 69 -110.87 -76.93 70.10
CA PRO A 69 -109.92 -76.06 70.81
C PRO A 69 -108.47 -76.21 70.31
N LEU A 70 -108.03 -77.42 69.98
CA LEU A 70 -106.68 -77.66 69.44
C LEU A 70 -106.57 -77.18 67.99
N GLN A 71 -107.62 -77.33 67.17
CA GLN A 71 -107.62 -76.77 65.81
C GLN A 71 -107.51 -75.24 65.83
N GLU A 72 -108.21 -74.59 66.76
CA GLU A 72 -108.15 -73.13 66.95
C GLU A 72 -106.75 -72.68 67.37
N HIS A 73 -106.11 -73.39 68.32
CA HIS A 73 -104.74 -73.08 68.73
C HIS A 73 -103.71 -73.27 67.61
N VAL A 74 -103.79 -74.37 66.85
CA VAL A 74 -102.88 -74.62 65.71
C VAL A 74 -103.10 -73.58 64.61
N ARG A 75 -104.36 -73.20 64.34
CA ARG A 75 -104.69 -72.14 63.38
C ARG A 75 -104.14 -70.79 63.83
N ALA A 76 -104.29 -70.44 65.10
CA ALA A 76 -103.77 -69.20 65.67
C ALA A 76 -102.23 -69.13 65.62
N LEU A 77 -101.54 -70.22 65.99
CA LEU A 77 -100.08 -70.30 65.88
C LEU A 77 -99.59 -70.20 64.43
N GLY A 78 -100.30 -70.83 63.50
CA GLY A 78 -100.01 -70.71 62.07
C GLY A 78 -100.18 -69.28 61.56
N GLN A 79 -101.22 -68.57 62.01
CA GLN A 79 -101.43 -67.16 61.71
C GLN A 79 -100.31 -66.28 62.29
N SER A 80 -99.97 -66.44 63.58
CA SER A 80 -98.91 -65.63 64.20
C SER A 80 -97.54 -65.87 63.58
N PHE A 81 -97.22 -67.12 63.22
CA PHE A 81 -95.98 -67.44 62.52
C PHE A 81 -95.96 -66.82 61.12
N TRP A 82 -97.06 -66.94 60.37
CA TRP A 82 -97.18 -66.34 59.04
C TRP A 82 -97.06 -64.81 59.09
N GLU A 83 -97.72 -64.16 60.05
CA GLU A 83 -97.61 -62.71 60.28
C GLU A 83 -96.16 -62.31 60.58
N THR A 84 -95.47 -63.04 61.47
CA THR A 84 -94.07 -62.77 61.80
C THR A 84 -93.15 -62.96 60.59
N ALA A 85 -93.36 -64.02 59.81
CA ALA A 85 -92.59 -64.28 58.60
C ALA A 85 -92.84 -63.20 57.53
N GLN A 86 -94.09 -62.74 57.39
CA GLN A 86 -94.45 -61.66 56.46
C GLN A 86 -93.83 -60.33 56.89
N LEU A 87 -93.82 -60.02 58.19
CA LEU A 87 -93.14 -58.84 58.73
C LEU A 87 -91.64 -58.89 58.44
N LEU A 88 -90.97 -60.02 58.73
CA LEU A 88 -89.53 -60.17 58.45
C LEU A 88 -89.21 -60.11 56.95
N ALA A 89 -90.06 -60.69 56.10
CA ALA A 89 -89.89 -60.61 54.65
C ALA A 89 -90.03 -59.17 54.15
N ASN A 90 -91.04 -58.44 54.63
CA ASN A 90 -91.22 -57.02 54.30
C ASN A 90 -90.03 -56.18 54.78
N GLU A 91 -89.55 -56.40 56.00
CA GLU A 91 -88.37 -55.71 56.54
C GLU A 91 -87.12 -56.00 55.70
N SER A 92 -86.89 -57.26 55.30
CA SER A 92 -85.76 -57.62 54.44
C SER A 92 -85.86 -57.00 53.04
N LEU A 93 -87.08 -56.89 52.49
CA LEU A 93 -87.33 -56.27 51.20
C LEU A 93 -87.10 -54.76 51.26
N ASP A 94 -87.57 -54.11 52.32
CA ASP A 94 -87.36 -52.68 52.53
C ASP A 94 -85.88 -52.38 52.78
N ALA A 95 -85.18 -53.20 53.56
CA ALA A 95 -83.73 -53.10 53.75
C ALA A 95 -82.95 -53.29 52.44
N ALA A 96 -83.35 -54.25 51.59
CA ALA A 96 -82.73 -54.44 50.28
C ALA A 96 -83.00 -53.27 49.33
N ARG A 97 -84.22 -52.70 49.35
CA ARG A 97 -84.59 -51.51 48.58
C ARG A 97 -83.79 -50.29 49.01
N THR A 98 -83.68 -50.03 50.31
CA THR A 98 -82.89 -48.89 50.80
C THR A 98 -81.40 -49.06 50.50
N GLY A 99 -80.86 -50.27 50.65
CA GLY A 99 -79.48 -50.59 50.28
C GLY A 99 -79.22 -50.38 48.78
N PHE A 100 -80.12 -50.85 47.92
CA PHE A 100 -80.01 -50.66 46.47
C PHE A 100 -80.13 -49.19 46.05
N GLU A 101 -81.08 -48.44 46.62
CA GLU A 101 -81.21 -47.01 46.32
C GLU A 101 -79.99 -46.22 46.82
N ALA A 102 -79.40 -46.61 47.96
CA ALA A 102 -78.16 -46.03 48.45
C ALA A 102 -76.96 -46.32 47.52
N GLU A 103 -76.74 -47.57 47.12
CA GLU A 103 -75.67 -47.92 46.17
C GLU A 103 -75.85 -47.20 44.83
N LYS A 104 -77.09 -47.12 44.34
CA LYS A 104 -77.42 -46.39 43.12
C LYS A 104 -77.13 -44.90 43.28
N SER A 105 -77.47 -44.27 44.41
CA SER A 105 -77.12 -42.87 44.64
C SER A 105 -75.61 -42.66 44.69
N ASP A 106 -74.87 -43.56 45.34
CA ASP A 106 -73.41 -43.50 45.43
C ASP A 106 -72.75 -43.64 44.05
N LEU A 107 -73.25 -44.57 43.22
CA LEU A 107 -72.76 -44.75 41.84
C LEU A 107 -73.07 -43.54 40.96
N LEU A 108 -74.25 -42.93 41.11
CA LEU A 108 -74.59 -41.70 40.38
C LEU A 108 -73.70 -40.54 40.83
N GLN A 109 -73.43 -40.41 42.13
CA GLN A 109 -72.53 -39.39 42.66
C GLN A 109 -71.11 -39.60 42.14
N LEU A 110 -70.58 -40.84 42.20
CA LEU A 110 -69.26 -41.16 41.69
C LEU A 110 -69.14 -40.88 40.18
N SER A 111 -70.17 -41.22 39.40
CA SER A 111 -70.20 -40.92 37.96
C SER A 111 -70.20 -39.41 37.69
N ALA A 112 -70.89 -38.62 38.50
CA ALA A 112 -70.90 -37.16 38.37
C ALA A 112 -69.53 -36.56 38.77
N GLU A 113 -68.96 -37.00 39.88
CA GLU A 113 -67.63 -36.58 40.35
C GLU A 113 -66.53 -36.94 39.33
N GLN A 114 -66.58 -38.15 38.77
CA GLN A 114 -65.67 -38.59 37.71
C GLN A 114 -65.79 -37.73 36.45
N SER A 115 -67.02 -37.39 36.04
CA SER A 115 -67.24 -36.55 34.85
C SER A 115 -66.71 -35.13 35.09
N ALA A 116 -66.99 -34.54 36.25
CA ALA A 116 -66.47 -33.23 36.62
C ALA A 116 -64.94 -33.21 36.70
N ALA A 117 -64.31 -34.28 37.21
CA ALA A 117 -62.86 -34.39 37.25
C ALA A 117 -62.25 -34.46 35.83
N PHE A 118 -62.86 -35.19 34.90
CA PHE A 118 -62.41 -35.22 33.51
C PHE A 118 -62.61 -33.90 32.79
N GLU A 119 -63.70 -33.19 33.05
CA GLU A 119 -63.92 -31.83 32.52
C GLU A 119 -62.85 -30.86 33.02
N LEU A 120 -62.55 -30.87 34.33
CA LEU A 120 -61.49 -30.05 34.90
C LEU A 120 -60.12 -30.39 34.29
N GLN A 121 -59.79 -31.68 34.18
CA GLN A 121 -58.54 -32.12 33.58
C GLN A 121 -58.42 -31.71 32.11
N ALA A 122 -59.53 -31.74 31.35
CA ALA A 122 -59.55 -31.27 29.97
C ALA A 122 -59.27 -29.76 29.88
N MET A 123 -59.88 -28.95 30.77
CA MET A 123 -59.62 -27.52 30.85
C MET A 123 -58.17 -27.21 31.25
N GLU A 124 -57.62 -27.92 32.25
CA GLU A 124 -56.22 -27.79 32.66
C GLU A 124 -55.26 -28.15 31.52
N LEU A 125 -55.55 -29.20 30.76
CA LEU A 125 -54.75 -29.61 29.61
C LEU A 125 -54.82 -28.59 28.47
N GLU A 126 -56.00 -28.02 28.18
CA GLU A 126 -56.17 -26.95 27.19
C GLU A 126 -55.37 -25.71 27.59
N THR A 127 -55.50 -25.25 28.85
CA THR A 127 -54.73 -24.09 29.34
C THR A 127 -53.22 -24.33 29.33
N ALA A 128 -52.76 -25.54 29.67
CA ALA A 128 -51.34 -25.90 29.58
C ALA A 128 -50.85 -25.92 28.13
N GLN A 129 -51.65 -26.42 27.20
CA GLN A 129 -51.33 -26.40 25.77
C GLN A 129 -51.23 -24.98 25.21
N GLU A 130 -52.16 -24.11 25.59
CA GLU A 130 -52.13 -22.69 25.23
C GLU A 130 -50.88 -21.98 25.77
N GLN A 131 -50.52 -22.25 27.03
CA GLN A 131 -49.29 -21.71 27.64
C GLN A 131 -48.03 -22.21 26.93
N ILE A 132 -47.97 -23.50 26.58
CA ILE A 132 -46.84 -24.08 25.83
C ILE A 132 -46.75 -23.44 24.45
N ALA A 133 -47.87 -23.26 23.74
CA ALA A 133 -47.91 -22.62 22.44
C ALA A 133 -47.42 -21.16 22.52
N ALA A 134 -47.91 -20.40 23.50
CA ALA A 134 -47.49 -19.02 23.74
C ALA A 134 -45.99 -18.92 24.07
N GLN A 135 -45.47 -19.83 24.90
CA GLN A 135 -44.04 -19.88 25.22
C GLN A 135 -43.20 -20.25 23.99
N ALA A 136 -43.65 -21.19 23.16
CA ALA A 136 -42.97 -21.56 21.92
C ALA A 136 -42.89 -20.38 20.94
N GLU A 137 -43.97 -19.61 20.80
CA GLU A 137 -44.00 -18.39 19.98
C GLU A 137 -43.03 -17.33 20.53
N GLN A 138 -43.00 -17.11 21.84
CA GLN A 138 -42.05 -16.19 22.48
C GLN A 138 -40.59 -16.63 22.27
N LEU A 139 -40.30 -17.93 22.37
CA LEU A 139 -38.96 -18.46 22.10
C LEU A 139 -38.54 -18.25 20.64
N ALA A 140 -39.46 -18.40 19.69
CA ALA A 140 -39.20 -18.13 18.29
C ALA A 140 -38.88 -16.63 18.05
N LEU A 141 -39.67 -15.72 18.61
CA LEU A 141 -39.43 -14.27 18.53
C LEU A 141 -38.07 -13.90 19.16
N ASN A 142 -37.75 -14.46 20.32
CA ASN A 142 -36.47 -14.23 20.97
C ASN A 142 -35.28 -14.77 20.14
N ALA A 143 -35.44 -15.93 19.49
CA ALA A 143 -34.41 -16.49 18.61
C ALA A 143 -34.16 -15.59 17.39
N GLU A 144 -35.22 -15.02 16.80
CA GLU A 144 -35.09 -14.04 15.70
C GLU A 144 -34.41 -12.74 16.17
N ALA A 145 -34.78 -12.23 17.34
CA ALA A 145 -34.14 -11.06 17.94
C ALA A 145 -32.66 -11.31 18.23
N LEU A 146 -32.29 -12.49 18.75
CA LEU A 146 -30.89 -12.86 18.98
C LEU A 146 -30.11 -12.96 17.66
N LYS A 147 -30.73 -13.50 16.60
CA LYS A 147 -30.12 -13.58 15.27
C LYS A 147 -29.85 -12.19 14.69
N THR A 148 -30.81 -11.28 14.79
CA THR A 148 -30.62 -9.89 14.31
C THR A 148 -29.55 -9.15 15.11
N MET A 149 -29.54 -9.29 16.44
CA MET A 149 -28.50 -8.70 17.30
C MET A 149 -27.10 -9.27 16.98
N THR A 150 -27.00 -10.57 16.73
CA THR A 150 -25.72 -11.21 16.34
C THR A 150 -25.22 -10.65 15.01
N GLN A 151 -26.10 -10.50 14.02
CA GLN A 151 -25.77 -9.89 12.73
C GLN A 151 -25.31 -8.43 12.89
N GLN A 152 -25.95 -7.66 13.76
CA GLN A 152 -25.54 -6.28 14.06
C GLN A 152 -24.17 -6.24 14.74
N LEU A 153 -23.88 -7.13 15.69
CA LEU A 153 -22.58 -7.21 16.33
C LEU A 153 -21.47 -7.56 15.33
N ASP A 154 -21.72 -8.49 14.42
CA ASP A 154 -20.73 -8.85 13.39
C ASP A 154 -20.51 -7.71 12.40
N ALA A 155 -21.56 -6.98 12.02
CA ALA A 155 -21.43 -5.78 11.19
C ALA A 155 -20.59 -4.68 11.88
N ILE A 156 -20.85 -4.44 13.18
CA ILE A 156 -20.08 -3.46 13.97
C ILE A 156 -18.61 -3.90 14.10
N ARG A 157 -18.34 -5.19 14.33
CA ARG A 157 -16.97 -5.73 14.36
C ARG A 157 -16.24 -5.51 13.05
N GLN A 158 -16.90 -5.75 11.91
CA GLN A 158 -16.31 -5.50 10.59
C GLN A 158 -16.02 -4.01 10.37
N GLN A 159 -16.94 -3.13 10.78
CA GLN A 159 -16.74 -1.67 10.70
C GLN A 159 -15.57 -1.22 11.58
N LEU A 160 -15.45 -1.75 12.79
CA LEU A 160 -14.34 -1.45 13.70
C LEU A 160 -13.01 -1.89 13.07
N GLN A 161 -12.91 -3.11 12.55
CA GLN A 161 -11.70 -3.61 11.91
C GLN A 161 -11.30 -2.74 10.69
N ALA A 162 -12.28 -2.33 9.88
CA ALA A 162 -12.03 -1.45 8.74
C ALA A 162 -11.55 -0.06 9.19
N ALA A 163 -12.14 0.49 10.25
CA ALA A 163 -11.72 1.76 10.84
C ALA A 163 -10.30 1.68 11.40
N GLU A 164 -9.96 0.61 12.13
CA GLU A 164 -8.61 0.36 12.65
C GLU A 164 -7.57 0.31 11.52
N GLN A 165 -7.86 -0.43 10.44
CA GLN A 165 -6.98 -0.49 9.26
C GLN A 165 -6.83 0.88 8.58
N ALA A 166 -7.92 1.64 8.44
CA ALA A 166 -7.88 2.99 7.87
C ALA A 166 -7.04 3.94 8.75
N THR A 167 -7.16 3.85 10.07
CA THR A 167 -6.35 4.64 11.00
C THR A 167 -4.87 4.27 10.94
N ALA A 168 -4.54 2.97 10.85
CA ALA A 168 -3.15 2.53 10.72
C ALA A 168 -2.50 3.03 9.42
N LEU A 169 -3.23 2.95 8.30
CA LEU A 169 -2.76 3.50 7.02
C LEU A 169 -2.59 5.03 7.07
N ALA A 170 -3.51 5.73 7.73
CA ALA A 170 -3.42 7.17 7.90
C ALA A 170 -2.19 7.56 8.76
N GLN A 171 -1.94 6.83 9.84
CA GLN A 171 -0.75 7.01 10.68
C GLN A 171 0.53 6.80 9.89
N GLN A 172 0.64 5.69 9.13
CA GLN A 172 1.79 5.43 8.27
C GLN A 172 2.03 6.57 7.27
N ARG A 173 0.96 7.07 6.63
CA ARG A 173 1.07 8.20 5.70
C ARG A 173 1.54 9.48 6.39
N CYS A 174 1.07 9.76 7.60
CA CYS A 174 1.55 10.90 8.38
C CYS A 174 3.05 10.76 8.67
N GLU A 175 3.50 9.60 9.16
CA GLU A 175 4.92 9.31 9.43
C GLU A 175 5.79 9.49 8.17
N ASP A 176 5.36 8.93 7.03
CA ASP A 176 6.06 9.09 5.75
C ASP A 176 6.13 10.57 5.31
N THR A 177 5.05 11.34 5.49
CA THR A 177 5.05 12.77 5.16
C THR A 177 5.91 13.59 6.10
N GLU A 178 5.99 13.23 7.38
CA GLU A 178 6.87 13.87 8.36
C GLU A 178 8.34 13.60 8.04
N LEU A 179 8.69 12.36 7.70
CA LEU A 179 10.03 11.99 7.24
C LEU A 179 10.41 12.78 5.98
N ARG A 180 9.53 12.81 4.96
CA ARG A 180 9.80 13.55 3.73
C ARG A 180 9.93 15.05 3.96
N ALA A 181 9.12 15.62 4.85
CA ALA A 181 9.25 17.02 5.24
C ALA A 181 10.59 17.28 5.96
N GLY A 182 11.07 16.35 6.78
CA GLY A 182 12.39 16.39 7.41
C GLY A 182 13.53 16.34 6.40
N GLU A 183 13.46 15.41 5.44
CA GLU A 183 14.43 15.30 4.33
C GLU A 183 14.49 16.59 3.50
N LEU A 184 13.34 17.13 3.09
CA LEU A 184 13.27 18.36 2.30
C LEU A 184 13.83 19.57 3.06
N ARG A 185 13.63 19.65 4.39
CA ARG A 185 14.25 20.69 5.21
C ARG A 185 15.76 20.55 5.24
N ALA A 186 16.28 19.34 5.44
CA ALA A 186 17.71 19.08 5.43
C ALA A 186 18.35 19.38 4.06
N GLU A 187 17.68 19.02 2.96
CA GLU A 187 18.10 19.36 1.59
C GLU A 187 18.11 20.88 1.36
N LEU A 188 17.08 21.59 1.85
CA LEU A 188 16.99 23.05 1.74
C LEU A 188 18.06 23.76 2.57
N ASP A 189 18.33 23.30 3.79
CA ASP A 189 19.41 23.82 4.64
C ASP A 189 20.77 23.58 3.97
N HIS A 190 20.98 22.40 3.37
CA HIS A 190 22.19 22.09 2.62
C HIS A 190 22.36 23.01 1.41
N ALA A 191 21.30 23.21 0.61
CA ALA A 191 21.33 24.12 -0.53
C ALA A 191 21.60 25.58 -0.10
N HIS A 192 21.07 26.01 1.05
CA HIS A 192 21.39 27.31 1.62
C HIS A 192 22.87 27.43 2.04
N MET A 193 23.42 26.40 2.68
CA MET A 193 24.85 26.37 3.03
C MET A 193 25.74 26.42 1.79
N GLU A 194 25.40 25.65 0.75
CA GLU A 194 26.14 25.69 -0.53
C GLU A 194 26.02 27.06 -1.21
N ALA A 195 24.83 27.67 -1.21
CA ALA A 195 24.62 29.00 -1.75
C ALA A 195 25.45 30.05 -0.99
N GLU A 196 25.46 30.01 0.34
CA GLU A 196 26.26 30.90 1.17
C GLU A 196 27.77 30.70 0.91
N GLN A 197 28.23 29.45 0.84
CA GLN A 197 29.63 29.15 0.49
C GLN A 197 30.00 29.68 -0.90
N SER A 198 29.11 29.51 -1.89
CA SER A 198 29.33 30.02 -3.25
C SER A 198 29.38 31.55 -3.27
N ALA A 199 28.55 32.22 -2.47
CA ALA A 199 28.52 33.68 -2.35
C ALA A 199 29.80 34.20 -1.69
N ILE A 200 30.28 33.54 -0.61
CA ILE A 200 31.55 33.87 0.03
C ILE A 200 32.72 33.66 -0.95
N ALA A 201 32.73 32.55 -1.69
CA ALA A 201 33.77 32.29 -2.70
C ALA A 201 33.75 33.34 -3.82
N ALA A 202 32.56 33.72 -4.30
CA ALA A 202 32.41 34.80 -5.30
C ALA A 202 32.93 36.13 -4.77
N GLN A 203 32.60 36.51 -3.53
CA GLN A 203 33.09 37.73 -2.89
C GLN A 203 34.63 37.73 -2.78
N GLN A 204 35.24 36.61 -2.41
CA GLN A 204 36.70 36.47 -2.35
C GLN A 204 37.35 36.66 -3.72
N VAL A 205 36.73 36.12 -4.78
CA VAL A 205 37.20 36.31 -6.16
C VAL A 205 37.06 37.77 -6.58
N GLU A 206 35.94 38.43 -6.27
CA GLU A 206 35.75 39.85 -6.55
C GLU A 206 36.79 40.73 -5.83
N ASP A 207 37.04 40.47 -4.55
CA ASP A 207 38.04 41.21 -3.76
C ASP A 207 39.46 40.97 -4.31
N ALA A 208 39.79 39.75 -4.73
CA ALA A 208 41.06 39.43 -5.38
C ALA A 208 41.21 40.16 -6.72
N LEU A 209 40.19 40.13 -7.58
CA LEU A 209 40.17 40.85 -8.85
C LEU A 209 40.29 42.36 -8.64
N ARG A 210 39.65 42.90 -7.60
CA ARG A 210 39.77 44.31 -7.22
C ARG A 210 41.19 44.65 -6.79
N SER A 211 41.81 43.81 -5.96
CA SER A 211 43.21 43.98 -5.55
C SER A 211 44.17 43.93 -6.75
N ASP A 212 43.97 42.98 -7.67
CA ASP A 212 44.78 42.86 -8.88
C ASP A 212 44.55 44.02 -9.84
N ALA A 213 43.31 44.52 -9.98
CA ALA A 213 43.02 45.72 -10.76
C ALA A 213 43.73 46.95 -10.17
N ASP A 214 43.74 47.12 -8.85
CA ASP A 214 44.47 48.20 -8.18
C ASP A 214 46.00 48.04 -8.35
N ARG A 215 46.53 46.82 -8.29
CA ARG A 215 47.94 46.55 -8.62
C ARG A 215 48.26 46.95 -10.06
N LEU A 216 47.48 46.48 -11.04
CA LEU A 216 47.66 46.82 -12.45
C LEU A 216 47.55 48.33 -12.70
N ARG A 217 46.66 49.04 -12.00
CA ARG A 217 46.61 50.51 -12.03
C ARG A 217 47.91 51.13 -11.53
N THR A 218 48.43 50.69 -10.37
CA THR A 218 49.69 51.22 -9.86
C THR A 218 50.89 50.89 -10.77
N GLU A 219 50.91 49.71 -11.38
CA GLU A 219 51.95 49.35 -12.35
C GLU A 219 51.85 50.20 -13.62
N ARG A 220 50.63 50.40 -14.15
CA ARG A 220 50.37 51.31 -15.27
C ARG A 220 50.81 52.74 -14.95
N ASP A 221 50.49 53.25 -13.76
CA ASP A 221 50.86 54.60 -13.37
C ASP A 221 52.40 54.73 -13.27
N ARG A 222 53.08 53.69 -12.76
CA ARG A 222 54.56 53.64 -12.76
C ARG A 222 55.14 53.56 -14.17
N THR A 223 54.57 52.76 -15.08
CA THR A 223 55.05 52.69 -16.46
C THR A 223 54.80 53.99 -17.22
N GLN A 224 53.67 54.66 -16.99
CA GLN A 224 53.37 55.99 -17.49
C GLN A 224 54.38 57.02 -16.97
N GLN A 225 54.69 57.04 -15.67
CA GLN A 225 55.73 57.92 -15.12
C GLN A 225 57.10 57.67 -15.75
N ARG A 226 57.47 56.40 -15.96
CA ARG A 226 58.72 56.04 -16.66
C ARG A 226 58.71 56.51 -18.11
N LEU A 227 57.58 56.40 -18.80
CA LEU A 227 57.41 56.91 -20.16
C LEU A 227 57.57 58.43 -20.19
N GLU A 228 56.87 59.18 -19.32
CA GLU A 228 57.01 60.64 -19.22
C GLU A 228 58.45 61.07 -18.93
N LEU A 229 59.16 60.35 -18.04
CA LEU A 229 60.57 60.62 -17.77
C LEU A 229 61.44 60.35 -19.01
N ALA A 230 61.19 59.25 -19.72
CA ALA A 230 61.89 58.94 -20.96
C ALA A 230 61.58 59.96 -22.08
N GLU A 231 60.34 60.44 -22.18
CA GLU A 231 59.95 61.51 -23.10
C GLU A 231 60.65 62.83 -22.76
N ARG A 232 60.69 63.23 -21.48
CA ARG A 232 61.46 64.40 -21.03
C ARG A 232 62.96 64.24 -21.29
N GLU A 233 63.50 63.03 -21.15
CA GLU A 233 64.90 62.74 -21.50
C GLU A 233 65.13 62.80 -23.00
N GLN A 234 64.22 62.26 -23.82
CA GLN A 234 64.26 62.40 -25.27
C GLN A 234 64.16 63.86 -25.69
N GLU A 235 63.25 64.65 -25.12
CA GLU A 235 63.16 66.09 -25.37
C GLU A 235 64.47 66.81 -25.00
N LYS A 236 65.08 66.48 -23.86
CA LYS A 236 66.41 67.01 -23.53
C LYS A 236 67.46 66.60 -24.55
N GLN A 237 67.44 65.35 -25.01
CA GLN A 237 68.36 64.86 -26.03
C GLN A 237 68.13 65.53 -27.38
N THR A 238 66.88 65.77 -27.80
CA THR A 238 66.57 66.47 -29.06
C THR A 238 66.98 67.94 -28.98
N VAL A 239 66.77 68.61 -27.85
CA VAL A 239 67.28 69.98 -27.61
C VAL A 239 68.81 69.98 -27.61
N GLN A 240 69.47 69.02 -26.96
CA GLN A 240 70.93 68.90 -27.01
C GLN A 240 71.45 68.63 -28.42
N LEU A 241 70.78 67.78 -29.20
CA LEU A 241 71.12 67.53 -30.60
C LEU A 241 70.94 68.81 -31.43
N ALA A 242 69.84 69.55 -31.26
CA ALA A 242 69.63 70.84 -31.92
C ALA A 242 70.72 71.86 -31.57
N ASN A 243 71.12 71.95 -30.29
CA ASN A 243 72.23 72.82 -29.87
C ASN A 243 73.57 72.38 -30.46
N ARG A 244 73.82 71.07 -30.57
CA ARG A 244 75.01 70.53 -31.25
C ARG A 244 74.98 70.83 -32.74
N ASP A 245 73.83 70.70 -33.39
CA ASP A 245 73.64 71.04 -34.80
C ASP A 245 73.85 72.53 -35.04
N GLU A 246 73.35 73.40 -34.16
CA GLU A 246 73.62 74.85 -34.18
C GLU A 246 75.12 75.13 -34.01
N THR A 247 75.78 74.45 -33.07
CA THR A 247 77.25 74.57 -32.89
C THR A 247 78.00 74.10 -34.14
N ILE A 248 77.57 73.01 -34.77
CA ILE A 248 78.13 72.51 -36.03
C ILE A 248 77.90 73.53 -37.15
N GLN A 249 76.73 74.16 -37.24
CA GLN A 249 76.47 75.23 -38.20
C GLN A 249 77.38 76.43 -37.97
N GLN A 250 77.53 76.89 -36.73
CA GLN A 250 78.46 77.98 -36.38
C GLN A 250 79.91 77.61 -36.74
N LEU A 251 80.35 76.38 -36.48
CA LEU A 251 81.69 75.91 -36.87
C LEU A 251 81.85 75.85 -38.38
N ARG A 252 80.83 75.41 -39.13
CA ARG A 252 80.82 75.43 -40.60
C ARG A 252 80.90 76.85 -41.15
N GLU A 253 80.19 77.80 -40.55
CA GLU A 253 80.23 79.21 -40.93
C GLU A 253 81.60 79.84 -40.63
N ARG A 254 82.20 79.54 -39.47
CA ARG A 254 83.58 79.96 -39.16
C ARG A 254 84.59 79.32 -40.10
N LEU A 255 84.41 78.05 -40.48
CA LEU A 255 85.22 77.40 -41.51
C LEU A 255 85.06 78.10 -42.86
N ALA A 256 83.83 78.44 -43.27
CA ALA A 256 83.57 79.18 -44.51
C ALA A 256 84.22 80.57 -44.53
N ILE A 257 84.20 81.27 -43.39
CA ILE A 257 84.91 82.55 -43.22
C ILE A 257 86.42 82.33 -43.30
N ALA A 258 86.96 81.30 -42.63
CA ALA A 258 88.39 80.99 -42.67
C ALA A 258 88.85 80.57 -44.07
N THR A 259 88.05 79.79 -44.81
CA THR A 259 88.35 79.45 -46.21
C THR A 259 88.28 80.68 -47.11
N ALA A 260 87.29 81.57 -46.92
CA ALA A 260 87.24 82.83 -47.67
C ALA A 260 88.43 83.75 -47.35
N GLN A 261 88.91 83.75 -46.10
CA GLN A 261 90.13 84.48 -45.71
C GLN A 261 91.40 83.86 -46.32
N ALA A 262 91.48 82.52 -46.38
CA ALA A 262 92.57 81.82 -47.05
C ALA A 262 92.56 82.08 -48.57
N GLU A 263 91.39 82.03 -49.20
CA GLU A 263 91.22 82.33 -50.63
C GLU A 263 91.52 83.81 -50.94
N ALA A 264 91.13 84.75 -50.06
CA ALA A 264 91.50 86.15 -50.20
C ALA A 264 93.01 86.37 -50.06
N ALA A 265 93.67 85.68 -49.12
CA ALA A 265 95.13 85.70 -48.99
C ALA A 265 95.83 85.12 -50.23
N ASP A 266 95.33 84.01 -50.77
CA ASP A 266 95.84 83.42 -52.02
C ASP A 266 95.63 84.36 -53.21
N GLN A 267 94.47 85.03 -53.31
CA GLN A 267 94.21 86.02 -54.35
C GLN A 267 95.14 87.24 -54.23
N THR A 268 95.46 87.70 -53.01
CA THR A 268 96.47 88.75 -52.81
C THR A 268 97.87 88.30 -53.22
N HIS A 269 98.28 87.08 -52.89
CA HIS A 269 99.58 86.54 -53.29
C HIS A 269 99.69 86.33 -54.81
N VAL A 270 98.60 85.93 -55.47
CA VAL A 270 98.54 85.81 -56.93
C VAL A 270 98.61 87.20 -57.59
N ALA A 271 97.90 88.20 -57.07
CA ALA A 271 97.94 89.57 -57.59
C ALA A 271 99.32 90.24 -57.41
N GLU A 272 100.00 90.00 -56.28
CA GLU A 272 101.38 90.46 -56.05
C GLU A 272 102.38 89.82 -57.03
N ARG A 273 102.26 88.51 -57.29
CA ARG A 273 103.08 87.83 -58.30
C ARG A 273 102.85 88.36 -59.72
N GLN A 274 101.61 88.67 -60.08
CA GLN A 274 101.29 89.22 -61.41
C GLN A 274 101.90 90.62 -61.61
N ARG A 275 101.86 91.48 -60.58
CA ARG A 275 102.53 92.80 -60.65
C ARG A 275 104.06 92.69 -60.80
N MET A 276 104.68 91.75 -60.08
CA MET A 276 106.12 91.48 -60.21
C MET A 276 106.50 90.97 -61.62
N ILE A 277 105.62 90.18 -62.26
CA ILE A 277 105.85 89.68 -63.63
C ILE A 277 105.71 90.82 -64.66
N GLU A 278 104.71 91.71 -64.52
CA GLU A 278 104.55 92.86 -65.42
C GLU A 278 105.70 93.87 -65.31
N GLU A 279 106.25 94.08 -64.11
CA GLU A 279 107.41 94.95 -63.92
C GLU A 279 108.70 94.34 -64.49
N ALA A 280 108.87 93.02 -64.39
CA ALA A 280 109.98 92.30 -65.02
C ALA A 280 109.89 92.33 -66.56
N GLN A 281 108.68 92.22 -67.13
CA GLN A 281 108.45 92.29 -68.58
C GLN A 281 108.77 93.68 -69.15
N LYS A 282 108.38 94.76 -68.45
CA LYS A 282 108.73 96.14 -68.85
C LYS A 282 110.24 96.43 -68.79
N GLN A 283 110.98 95.71 -67.93
CA GLN A 283 112.44 95.81 -67.87
C GLN A 283 113.12 95.00 -69.00
N ALA A 284 112.56 93.86 -69.38
CA ALA A 284 113.03 93.07 -70.53
C ALA A 284 112.85 93.83 -71.86
N GLU A 285 111.69 94.45 -72.10
CA GLU A 285 111.44 95.25 -73.31
C GLU A 285 112.36 96.48 -73.45
N ARG A 286 112.89 97.00 -72.34
CA ARG A 286 113.89 98.08 -72.37
C ARG A 286 115.28 97.59 -72.75
N LEU A 287 115.64 96.36 -72.38
CA LEU A 287 116.92 95.76 -72.74
C LEU A 287 116.94 95.35 -74.23
N ASP A 288 115.85 94.81 -74.75
CA ASP A 288 115.72 94.48 -76.18
C ASP A 288 115.83 95.72 -77.08
N ARG A 289 115.32 96.87 -76.65
CA ARG A 289 115.50 98.15 -77.38
C ARG A 289 116.95 98.62 -77.40
N ILE A 290 117.69 98.41 -76.31
CA ILE A 290 119.12 98.80 -76.22
C ILE A 290 119.98 97.85 -77.07
N GLU A 291 119.62 96.56 -77.15
CA GLU A 291 120.31 95.59 -78.02
C GLU A 291 120.05 95.87 -79.50
N ALA A 292 118.82 96.24 -79.88
CA ALA A 292 118.50 96.63 -81.27
C ALA A 292 119.28 97.88 -81.74
N ASP A 293 119.48 98.87 -80.87
CA ASP A 293 120.25 100.09 -81.18
C ASP A 293 121.77 99.81 -81.31
N TYR A 294 122.28 98.77 -80.62
CA TYR A 294 123.68 98.34 -80.72
C TYR A 294 123.97 97.52 -81.99
N GLU A 295 123.03 96.67 -82.42
CA GLU A 295 123.16 95.90 -83.67
C GLU A 295 123.07 96.79 -84.92
N ALA A 296 122.23 97.83 -84.91
CA ALA A 296 122.18 98.84 -85.97
C ALA A 296 123.53 99.57 -86.12
N ALA A 297 124.15 99.97 -85.00
CA ALA A 297 125.47 100.61 -85.00
C ALA A 297 126.61 99.69 -85.48
N ARG A 298 126.47 98.37 -85.27
CA ARG A 298 127.44 97.37 -85.74
C ARG A 298 127.34 97.13 -87.25
N HIS A 299 126.15 97.21 -87.84
CA HIS A 299 125.94 97.05 -89.27
C HIS A 299 126.51 98.25 -90.06
N ASP A 300 126.33 99.47 -89.56
CA ASP A 300 126.88 100.70 -90.17
C ASP A 300 128.42 100.78 -90.10
N ALA A 301 129.04 100.17 -89.09
CA ALA A 301 130.50 100.07 -88.99
C ALA A 301 131.11 99.03 -89.95
N ALA A 302 130.33 98.03 -90.39
CA ALA A 302 130.77 97.00 -91.32
C ALA A 302 130.79 97.51 -92.78
N THR A 303 129.78 98.27 -93.18
CA THR A 303 129.67 98.87 -94.52
C THR A 303 130.75 99.94 -94.77
N ALA A 304 131.15 100.70 -93.74
CA ALA A 304 132.26 101.66 -93.84
C ALA A 304 133.64 101.00 -94.03
N ARG A 305 133.83 99.75 -93.58
CA ARG A 305 135.09 98.99 -93.76
C ARG A 305 135.22 98.39 -95.16
N GLU A 306 134.13 97.94 -95.77
CA GLU A 306 134.16 97.36 -97.12
C GLU A 306 134.43 98.43 -98.20
N ALA A 307 133.90 99.65 -98.03
CA ALA A 307 134.20 100.77 -98.93
C ALA A 307 135.68 101.19 -98.90
N ALA A 308 136.35 101.08 -97.75
CA ALA A 308 137.78 101.39 -97.60
C ALA A 308 138.71 100.30 -98.16
N ALA A 309 138.25 99.04 -98.22
CA ALA A 309 138.99 97.93 -98.82
C ALA A 309 138.94 97.98 -100.36
N ALA A 310 137.83 98.41 -100.95
CA ALA A 310 137.66 98.52 -102.40
C ALA A 310 138.61 99.57 -103.02
N GLN A 311 138.80 100.73 -102.39
CA GLN A 311 139.74 101.76 -102.90
C GLN A 311 141.22 101.40 -102.72
N ARG A 312 141.56 100.43 -101.86
CA ARG A 312 142.94 99.92 -101.72
C ARG A 312 143.32 98.94 -102.83
N GLY A 313 142.36 98.16 -103.33
CA GLY A 313 142.59 97.25 -104.47
C GLY A 313 142.89 97.99 -105.79
N GLU A 314 142.27 99.16 -106.00
CA GLU A 314 142.51 100.00 -107.20
C GLU A 314 143.94 100.61 -107.24
N LEU A 315 144.63 100.72 -106.10
CA LEU A 315 146.01 101.26 -106.02
C LEU A 315 147.11 100.20 -106.12
N GLU A 316 146.82 98.92 -105.86
CA GLU A 316 147.81 97.84 -105.98
C GLU A 316 147.89 97.28 -107.41
N ALA A 317 146.78 97.28 -108.16
CA ALA A 317 146.79 96.86 -109.56
C ALA A 317 147.58 97.81 -110.49
N THR A 318 147.69 99.11 -110.14
CA THR A 318 148.46 100.10 -110.93
C THR A 318 149.96 100.11 -110.61
N ARG A 319 150.41 99.39 -109.58
CA ARG A 319 151.84 99.26 -109.22
C ARG A 319 152.50 97.95 -109.69
N GLY A 320 151.73 96.89 -109.88
CA GLY A 320 152.27 95.56 -110.25
C GLY A 320 152.70 95.41 -111.71
N LEU A 321 152.08 96.12 -112.65
CA LEU A 321 152.40 95.98 -114.10
C LEU A 321 153.54 96.89 -114.60
N LEU A 322 154.12 97.73 -113.72
CA LEU A 322 155.26 98.60 -114.06
C LEU A 322 156.64 98.02 -113.74
N ALA A 323 156.74 96.81 -113.17
CA ALA A 323 157.99 96.30 -112.60
C ALA A 323 158.59 95.03 -113.23
N THR A 324 158.12 94.54 -114.38
CA THR A 324 158.74 93.34 -115.03
C THR A 324 159.01 93.41 -116.54
N PHE A 325 158.77 94.53 -117.22
CA PHE A 325 159.38 94.82 -118.53
C PHE A 325 159.66 96.32 -118.58
N THR A 326 160.91 96.76 -118.46
CA THR A 326 161.73 96.97 -119.66
C THR A 326 163.22 96.65 -119.46
N THR A 327 163.62 95.43 -119.79
CA THR A 327 164.62 95.26 -120.87
C THR A 327 163.81 95.28 -122.16
N GLN A 328 163.51 96.44 -122.73
CA GLN A 328 164.47 97.23 -123.49
C GLN A 328 164.09 98.73 -123.48
N SER A 329 165.12 99.58 -123.42
CA SER A 329 165.11 101.03 -123.66
C SER A 329 164.45 101.89 -122.55
N GLY A 330 165.10 102.88 -121.96
CA GLY A 330 166.31 103.58 -122.36
C GLY A 330 166.11 105.07 -122.10
N HIS A 331 167.07 105.65 -121.36
CA HIS A 331 167.47 107.07 -121.36
C HIS A 331 166.45 108.06 -120.79
N GLY A 332 166.81 108.77 -119.73
CA GLY A 332 167.68 109.95 -119.83
C GLY A 332 166.78 111.19 -119.76
N LYS A 333 167.16 112.37 -119.29
CA LYS A 333 168.39 112.99 -118.79
C LYS A 333 167.86 114.23 -118.02
N GLN A 334 168.69 114.75 -117.12
CA GLN A 334 168.87 116.18 -116.77
C GLN A 334 167.67 116.99 -116.30
#